data_AF-A0A940DBV5-F1
#
_entry.id   AF-A0A940DBV5-F1
#
_cell.length_a   1.000
_cell.length_b   1.000
_cell.length_c   1.000
_cell.angle_alpha   90.00
_cell.angle_beta   90.00
_cell.angle_gamma   90.00
#
_symmetry.space_group_name_H-M   'P 1'
#
loop_
_entity.id
_entity.type
_entity.pdbx_description
1 polymer ?
#
loop_
_entity_poly.entity_id
_entity_poly.type
_entity_poly.pdbx_seq_one_letter_code
_entity_poly.pdbx_strand_id
1 'polypeptide(L)' 'MTKLSLGQEIEKIRCECNIPVLEMCNTFDTNERGYQNIVRGIVRPTNLQLILFMNLVRRPLNTI' A
#
# COMPACT_ATOMS: atom_id res chain seq x y z
N MET A 1 -2.70 -22.35 -5.52
CA MET A 1 -2.36 -21.11 -4.78
C MET A 1 -3.46 -20.09 -5.05
N THR A 2 -4.09 -19.56 -4.00
CA THR A 2 -5.11 -18.52 -4.13
C THR A 2 -4.43 -17.21 -4.50
N LYS A 3 -4.89 -16.55 -5.57
CA LYS A 3 -4.36 -15.23 -5.98
C LYS A 3 -4.80 -14.18 -4.95
N LEU A 4 -3.86 -13.39 -4.43
CA LEU A 4 -4.17 -12.29 -3.52
C LEU A 4 -4.91 -11.17 -4.27
N SER A 5 -5.78 -10.46 -3.56
CA SER A 5 -6.36 -9.22 -4.08
C SER A 5 -5.29 -8.12 -4.15
N LEU A 6 -5.52 -7.09 -4.98
CA LEU A 6 -4.59 -5.95 -5.08
C LEU A 6 -4.32 -5.31 -3.70
N GLY A 7 -5.36 -5.17 -2.86
CA GLY A 7 -5.21 -4.61 -1.52
C GLY A 7 -4.35 -5.49 -0.60
N GLN A 8 -4.46 -6.81 -0.73
CA GLN A 8 -3.63 -7.77 0.01
C GLN A 8 -2.18 -7.77 -0.46
N GLU A 9 -1.92 -7.61 -1.77
CA GLU A 9 -0.56 -7.45 -2.30
C GLU A 9 0.08 -6.14 -1.80
N ILE A 10 -0.67 -5.05 -1.76
CA ILE A 10 -0.20 -3.77 -1.20
C ILE A 10 0.18 -3.93 0.28
N GLU A 11 -0.67 -4.57 1.09
CA GLU A 11 -0.40 -4.80 2.52
C GLU A 11 0.80 -5.72 2.74
N LYS A 12 0.94 -6.77 1.91
CA LYS A 12 2.10 -7.66 1.96
C LYS A 12 3.40 -6.91 1.70
N ILE A 13 3.46 -6.14 0.62
CA ILE A 13 4.66 -5.35 0.26
C ILE A 13 4.94 -4.30 1.33
N ARG A 14 3.91 -3.64 1.89
CA ARG A 14 4.08 -2.70 3.00
C ARG A 14 4.81 -3.36 4.19
N CYS A 15 4.39 -4.56 4.58
CA CYS A 15 5.04 -5.33 5.64
C CYS A 15 6.49 -5.69 5.29
N GLU A 16 6.73 -6.20 4.07
CA GLU A 16 8.09 -6.58 3.62
C GLU A 16 9.05 -5.39 3.59
N CYS A 17 8.55 -4.19 3.24
CA CYS A 17 9.32 -2.95 3.23
C CYS A 17 9.36 -2.23 4.59
N ASN A 18 8.74 -2.78 5.65
CA ASN A 18 8.61 -2.14 6.97
C ASN A 18 8.02 -0.72 6.93
N ILE A 19 7.11 -0.45 6.01
CA ILE A 19 6.47 0.87 5.85
C ILE A 19 5.37 1.03 6.92
N PRO A 20 5.39 2.10 7.74
CA PRO A 20 4.34 2.37 8.72
C PRO A 20 2.98 2.61 8.07
N VAL A 21 1.90 2.19 8.73
CA VAL A 21 0.52 2.41 8.25
C VAL A 21 0.23 3.91 8.06
N LEU A 22 0.79 4.79 8.90
CA LEU A 22 0.65 6.24 8.76
C LEU A 22 1.22 6.75 7.43
N GLU A 23 2.35 6.19 6.96
CA GLU A 23 2.97 6.60 5.69
C GLU A 23 2.13 6.14 4.50
N MET A 24 1.48 4.98 4.62
CA MET A 24 0.47 4.53 3.66
C MET A 24 -0.75 5.44 3.66
N CYS A 25 -1.27 5.82 4.82
CA CYS A 25 -2.40 6.74 4.92
C CYS A 25 -2.10 8.07 4.20
N ASN A 26 -0.91 8.64 4.41
CA ASN A 26 -0.46 9.84 3.71
C ASN A 26 -0.33 9.63 2.20
N THR A 27 0.25 8.49 1.78
CA THR A 27 0.45 8.15 0.35
C THR A 27 -0.87 7.98 -0.39
N PHE A 28 -1.88 7.40 0.28
CA PHE A 28 -3.20 7.17 -0.27
C PHE A 28 -4.18 8.32 0.03
N ASP A 29 -3.72 9.42 0.63
CA ASP A 29 -4.55 10.57 1.03
C ASP A 29 -5.83 10.13 1.77
N THR A 30 -5.64 9.33 2.81
CA THR A 30 -6.73 8.71 3.57
C THR A 30 -6.35 8.50 5.03
N ASN A 31 -7.32 8.11 5.85
CA ASN A 31 -7.07 7.70 7.24
C ASN A 31 -6.92 6.17 7.34
N GLU A 32 -6.60 5.67 8.53
CA GLU A 32 -6.41 4.23 8.75
C GLU A 32 -7.62 3.39 8.30
N ARG A 33 -8.84 3.88 8.52
CA ARG A 33 -10.05 3.18 8.09
C ARG A 33 -10.16 3.09 6.57
N GLY A 34 -9.83 4.18 5.88
CA GLY A 34 -9.82 4.21 4.42
C GLY A 34 -8.72 3.32 3.84
N TYR A 35 -7.54 3.30 4.47
CA TYR A 35 -6.49 2.36 4.11
C TYR A 35 -6.93 0.90 4.30
N GLN A 36 -7.57 0.56 5.42
CA GLN A 36 -8.13 -0.77 5.65
C GLN A 36 -9.21 -1.16 4.63
N ASN A 37 -10.01 -0.21 4.16
CA ASN A 37 -10.97 -0.45 3.09
C ASN A 37 -10.28 -0.77 1.76
N ILE A 38 -9.11 -0.19 1.48
CA ILE A 38 -8.28 -0.54 0.32
C ILE A 38 -7.72 -1.97 0.46
N VAL A 39 -7.14 -2.29 1.62
CA VAL A 39 -6.57 -3.63 1.89
C VAL A 39 -7.62 -4.73 1.76
N ARG A 40 -8.84 -4.47 2.25
CA ARG A 40 -10.00 -5.39 2.14
C ARG A 40 -10.63 -5.43 0.75
N GLY A 41 -10.18 -4.59 -0.19
CA GLY A 41 -10.72 -4.51 -1.55
C GLY A 41 -12.10 -3.86 -1.66
N ILE A 42 -12.56 -3.16 -0.62
CA ILE A 42 -13.82 -2.39 -0.61
C ILE A 42 -13.67 -1.14 -1.48
N VAL A 43 -12.50 -0.49 -1.40
CA VAL A 43 -12.16 0.68 -2.19
C VAL A 43 -10.99 0.34 -3.09
N ARG A 44 -11.13 0.65 -4.39
CA ARG A 44 -10.02 0.49 -5.33
C ARG A 44 -9.13 1.72 -5.29
N PRO A 45 -7.80 1.56 -5.15
CA PRO A 45 -6.89 2.70 -5.22
C PRO A 45 -6.84 3.26 -6.64
N THR A 46 -6.62 4.57 -6.74
CA THR A 46 -6.45 5.26 -8.03
C THR A 46 -5.08 4.96 -8.62
N ASN A 47 -4.91 5.19 -9.92
CA ASN A 47 -3.61 5.02 -10.58
C ASN A 47 -2.54 5.93 -9.96
N LEU A 48 -2.89 7.14 -9.54
CA LEU A 48 -1.96 8.05 -8.88
C LEU A 48 -1.49 7.48 -7.53
N GLN A 49 -2.41 6.98 -6.70
CA GLN A 49 -2.06 6.34 -5.43
C GLN A 49 -1.16 5.12 -5.63
N LEU A 50 -1.40 4.32 -6.68
CA LEU A 50 -0.53 3.19 -7.03
C LEU A 50 0.87 3.66 -7.44
N ILE A 51 0.99 4.73 -8.24
CA ILE A 51 2.30 5.30 -8.61
C ILE A 51 3.04 5.81 -7.37
N LEU A 52 2.35 6.52 -6.48
CA LEU A 52 2.95 7.03 -5.23
C LEU A 52 3.41 5.88 -4.33
N PHE A 53 2.60 4.83 -4.19
CA PHE A 53 2.99 3.60 -3.49
C PHE A 53 4.22 2.95 -4.10
N MET A 54 4.28 2.81 -5.43
CA MET A 54 5.45 2.24 -6.11
C MET A 54 6.72 3.08 -5.91
N ASN A 55 6.61 4.40 -5.76
CA ASN A 55 7.73 5.26 -5.40
C ASN A 55 8.13 5.12 -3.93
N LEU A 56 7.17 4.89 -3.05
CA LEU A 56 7.40 4.68 -1.62
C LEU A 56 8.22 3.41 -1.38
N VAL A 57 7.82 2.29 -1.99
CA VAL A 57 8.50 0.98 -1.85
C VAL A 57 9.86 0.91 -2.54
N ARG A 58 10.17 1.83 -3.46
CA ARG A 58 11.49 1.91 -4.12
C ARG A 58 12.58 2.45 -3.19
N ARG A 59 12.26 3.29 -2.20
CA ARG A 59 13.27 3.91 -1.31
C ARG A 59 13.97 2.87 -0.42
N PRO A 60 13.27 1.93 0.25
CA PRO A 60 13.90 0.88 1.05
C PRO A 60 14.78 -0.08 0.24
N LEU A 61 14.41 -0.39 -1.01
CA LEU A 61 15.15 -1.34 -1.84
C LEU A 61 16.52 -0.82 -2.29
N ASN A 62 16.69 0.50 -2.42
CA ASN A 62 17.97 1.11 -2.80
C ASN A 62 18.97 1.21 -1.63
N THR A 63 18.57 0.81 -0.41
CA THR A 63 19.41 0.89 0.80
C THR A 63 19.90 -0.47 1.30
N ILE A 64 19.57 -1.56 0.57
CA ILE A 64 20.08 -2.93 0.78
C ILE A 64 21.22 -3.18 -0.21
#